data_AF-A0A0P8Y6V1-F1
#
_entry.id   AF-A0A0P8Y6V1-F1
#
_cell.length_a   1.000
_cell.length_b   1.000
_cell.length_c   1.000
_cell.angle_alpha   90.00
_cell.angle_beta   90.00
_cell.angle_gamma   90.00
#
_symmetry.space_group_name_H-M   'P 1'
#
loop_
_entity.id
_entity.type
_entity.pdbx_description
1 polymer ?
#
loop_
_entity_poly.entity_id
_entity_poly.type
_entity_poly.pdbx_seq_one_letter_code
_entity_poly.pdbx_strand_id
1 'polypeptide(L)'
;MKTSTKLKALLIIFFIAIFAVIISRHFVGLHFQKKFSKRPPPGVVVSVVEKSKFYKSIETFGTAIAKNSKTYRIKKEEIQGKINIENRFVKKGEAIVKLITGENIIADFEGKLGKR
;
A
#
# COMPACT_ATOMS: atom_id res chain seq x y z
N MET A 1 -46.17 32.92 -72.35
CA MET A 1 -47.02 31.92 -71.66
C MET A 1 -48.24 32.62 -71.06
N LYS A 2 -49.44 32.06 -71.23
CA LYS A 2 -50.69 32.62 -70.67
C LYS A 2 -50.58 32.73 -69.15
N THR A 3 -51.15 33.79 -68.57
CA THR A 3 -51.13 34.06 -67.11
C THR A 3 -51.66 32.88 -66.29
N SER A 4 -52.68 32.18 -66.80
CA SER A 4 -53.23 30.95 -66.20
C SER A 4 -52.18 29.84 -66.05
N THR A 5 -51.28 29.66 -67.02
CA THR A 5 -50.22 28.64 -66.95
C THR A 5 -49.15 29.00 -65.91
N LYS A 6 -48.84 30.30 -65.75
CA LYS A 6 -47.89 30.78 -64.73
C LYS A 6 -48.44 30.55 -63.31
N LEU A 7 -49.73 30.80 -63.10
CA LEU A 7 -50.39 30.57 -61.81
C LEU A 7 -50.41 29.08 -61.44
N LYS A 8 -50.74 28.20 -62.41
CA LYS A 8 -50.70 26.74 -62.19
C LYS A 8 -49.29 26.26 -61.85
N ALA A 9 -48.26 26.75 -62.54
CA ALA A 9 -46.87 26.39 -62.27
C ALA A 9 -46.43 26.83 -60.85
N LEU A 10 -46.79 28.05 -60.44
CA LEU A 10 -46.49 28.55 -59.10
C LEU A 10 -47.18 27.71 -58.01
N LEU A 11 -48.44 27.33 -58.22
CA LEU A 11 -49.17 26.46 -57.30
C LEU A 11 -48.50 25.09 -57.14
N ILE A 12 -48.07 24.48 -58.25
CA ILE A 12 -47.37 23.19 -58.23
C ILE A 12 -46.05 23.28 -57.47
N ILE A 13 -45.25 24.32 -57.72
CA ILE A 13 -43.98 24.54 -57.00
C ILE A 13 -44.22 24.71 -55.50
N PHE A 14 -45.29 25.42 -55.11
CA PHE A 14 -45.65 25.62 -53.71
C PHE A 14 -45.97 24.30 -52.99
N PHE A 15 -46.77 23.42 -53.61
CA PHE A 15 -47.06 22.11 -53.04
C PHE A 15 -45.82 21.21 -52.97
N ILE A 16 -44.95 21.24 -53.97
CA ILE A 16 -43.68 20.49 -53.96
C ILE A 16 -42.79 20.97 -52.81
N ALA A 17 -42.68 22.28 -52.58
CA ALA A 17 -41.89 22.83 -51.48
C ALA A 17 -42.40 22.35 -50.11
N ILE A 18 -43.72 22.36 -49.90
CA ILE A 18 -44.33 21.86 -48.66
C ILE A 18 -44.01 20.37 -48.47
N PHE A 19 -44.20 19.57 -49.51
CA PHE A 19 -43.97 18.14 -49.44
C PHE A 19 -42.49 17.80 -49.17
N ALA A 20 -41.57 18.54 -49.79
CA ALA A 20 -40.13 18.40 -49.56
C ALA A 20 -39.76 18.66 -48.10
N VAL A 21 -40.33 19.70 -47.48
CA VAL A 21 -40.08 20.01 -46.05
C VAL A 21 -40.59 18.90 -45.14
N ILE A 22 -41.81 18.38 -45.39
CA ILE A 22 -42.41 17.31 -44.59
C ILE A 22 -41.59 16.03 -44.68
N ILE A 23 -41.23 15.61 -45.89
CA ILE A 23 -40.40 14.43 -46.14
C ILE A 23 -39.05 14.57 -45.45
N SER A 24 -38.38 15.72 -45.64
CA SER A 24 -37.06 15.96 -45.06
C SER A 24 -37.10 15.84 -43.53
N ARG A 25 -38.11 16.44 -42.90
CA ARG A 25 -38.30 16.34 -41.44
C ARG A 25 -38.51 14.89 -40.99
N HIS A 26 -39.32 14.12 -41.70
CA HIS A 26 -39.60 12.74 -41.36
C HIS A 26 -38.34 11.85 -41.41
N PHE A 27 -37.56 11.96 -42.49
CA PHE A 27 -36.32 11.19 -42.64
C PHE A 27 -35.25 11.55 -41.62
N VAL A 28 -35.15 12.85 -41.25
CA VAL A 28 -34.24 13.29 -40.17
C VAL A 28 -34.63 12.66 -38.84
N GLY A 29 -35.93 12.59 -38.53
CA GLY A 29 -36.43 11.91 -37.32
C GLY A 29 -36.05 10.43 -37.27
N LEU A 30 -36.25 9.70 -38.38
CA LEU A 30 -35.88 8.29 -38.49
C LEU A 30 -34.37 8.08 -38.37
N HIS A 31 -33.55 8.96 -38.95
CA HIS A 31 -32.10 8.90 -38.86
C HIS A 31 -31.62 8.99 -37.40
N PHE A 32 -32.14 9.96 -36.65
CA PHE A 32 -31.76 10.15 -35.25
C PHE A 32 -32.34 9.09 -34.32
N GLN A 33 -33.56 8.62 -34.57
CA GLN A 33 -34.13 7.49 -33.85
C GLN A 33 -33.22 6.26 -34.00
N LYS A 34 -32.83 5.89 -35.23
CA LYS A 34 -31.91 4.76 -35.45
C LYS A 34 -30.55 4.95 -34.76
N LYS A 35 -30.01 6.17 -34.78
CA LYS A 35 -28.70 6.49 -34.19
C LYS A 35 -28.70 6.49 -32.65
N PHE A 36 -29.81 6.89 -32.02
CA PHE A 36 -29.88 7.09 -30.57
C PHE A 36 -30.80 6.12 -29.82
N SER A 37 -31.57 5.27 -30.51
CA SER A 37 -32.43 4.27 -29.86
C SER A 37 -31.65 3.10 -29.23
N LYS A 38 -30.41 2.85 -29.65
CA LYS A 38 -29.58 1.78 -29.08
C LYS A 38 -28.51 2.39 -28.18
N ARG A 39 -28.79 2.47 -26.89
CA ARG A 39 -27.75 2.66 -25.87
C ARG A 39 -27.14 1.30 -25.56
N PRO A 40 -25.81 1.12 -25.67
CA PRO A 40 -25.19 -0.11 -25.20
C PRO A 40 -25.42 -0.24 -23.68
N PRO A 41 -25.50 -1.48 -23.15
CA PRO A 41 -25.55 -1.69 -21.71
C PRO A 41 -24.37 -0.98 -21.02
N PRO A 42 -24.56 -0.46 -19.80
CA PRO A 42 -23.46 0.15 -19.06
C PRO A 42 -22.33 -0.87 -18.88
N GLY A 43 -21.10 -0.47 -19.16
CA GLY A 43 -19.92 -1.28 -18.86
C GLY A 43 -19.75 -1.42 -17.35
N VAL A 44 -19.40 -2.62 -16.89
CA VAL A 44 -19.09 -2.89 -15.48
C VAL A 44 -17.67 -3.41 -15.39
N VAL A 45 -16.87 -2.84 -14.49
CA VAL A 45 -15.55 -3.37 -14.14
C VAL A 45 -15.77 -4.40 -13.04
N VAL A 46 -15.47 -5.67 -13.33
CA VAL A 46 -15.61 -6.77 -12.38
C VAL A 46 -14.23 -7.30 -12.00
N SER A 47 -14.08 -7.65 -10.73
CA SER A 47 -12.93 -8.37 -10.20
C SER A 47 -13.40 -9.54 -9.35
N VAL A 48 -12.67 -10.65 -9.39
CA VAL A 48 -12.93 -11.80 -8.51
C VAL A 48 -12.37 -11.46 -7.14
N VAL A 49 -13.20 -11.50 -6.11
CA VAL A 49 -12.79 -11.21 -4.74
C VAL A 49 -12.12 -12.46 -4.16
N GLU A 50 -10.84 -12.33 -3.80
CA GLU A 50 -10.09 -13.37 -3.09
C GLU A 50 -10.00 -13.06 -1.60
N LYS A 51 -10.06 -14.11 -0.78
CA LYS A 51 -9.93 -13.97 0.68
C LYS A 51 -8.47 -13.72 1.05
N SER A 52 -8.16 -12.54 1.56
CA SER A 52 -6.84 -12.20 2.08
C SER A 52 -6.88 -11.88 3.58
N LYS A 53 -5.77 -12.15 4.26
CA LYS A 53 -5.57 -11.77 5.66
C LYS A 53 -4.83 -10.43 5.68
N PHE A 54 -5.46 -9.41 6.23
CA PHE A 54 -4.85 -8.10 6.41
C PHE A 54 -4.48 -7.89 7.87
N TYR A 55 -3.29 -7.35 8.09
CA TYR A 55 -2.79 -6.95 9.41
C TYR A 55 -2.36 -5.50 9.33
N LYS A 56 -2.61 -4.74 10.39
CA LYS A 56 -2.10 -3.37 10.52
C LYS A 56 -0.73 -3.43 11.18
N SER A 57 0.30 -3.00 10.46
CA SER A 57 1.64 -2.85 11.04
C SER A 57 1.69 -1.62 11.94
N ILE A 58 2.34 -1.73 13.10
CA ILE A 58 2.69 -0.61 13.97
C ILE A 58 4.22 -0.60 14.05
N GLU A 59 4.84 0.47 13.59
CA GLU A 59 6.29 0.62 13.63
C GLU A 59 6.70 1.26 14.96
N THR A 60 7.63 0.62 15.67
CA THR A 60 8.13 1.10 16.96
C THR A 60 9.65 0.95 17.01
N PHE A 61 10.31 1.86 17.74
CA PHE A 61 11.75 1.80 17.98
C PHE A 61 12.02 1.42 19.42
N GLY A 62 13.02 0.56 19.63
CA GLY A 62 13.45 0.16 20.97
C GLY A 62 14.85 -0.44 20.94
N THR A 63 15.59 -0.26 22.03
CA THR A 63 16.88 -0.91 22.25
C THR A 63 16.67 -2.15 23.11
N ALA A 64 17.20 -3.29 22.71
CA ALA A 64 17.15 -4.50 23.52
C ALA A 64 18.01 -4.34 24.78
N ILE A 65 17.40 -4.46 25.96
CA ILE A 65 18.08 -4.42 27.26
C ILE A 65 18.04 -5.82 27.86
N ALA A 66 19.16 -6.25 28.47
CA ALA A 66 19.21 -7.53 29.17
C ALA A 66 18.29 -7.52 30.40
N LYS A 67 17.54 -8.61 30.62
CA LYS A 67 16.63 -8.75 31.77
C LYS A 67 17.38 -8.71 33.11
N ASN A 68 18.57 -9.30 33.16
CA ASN A 68 19.44 -9.33 34.34
C ASN A 68 20.84 -8.85 33.93
N SER A 69 21.39 -7.88 34.66
CA SER A 69 22.77 -7.42 34.49
C SER A 69 23.39 -7.15 35.86
N LYS A 70 24.58 -7.70 36.13
CA LYS A 70 25.37 -7.37 37.32
C LYS A 70 26.72 -6.83 36.88
N THR A 71 27.12 -5.70 37.46
CA THR A 71 28.38 -5.03 37.15
C THR A 71 29.28 -5.10 38.37
N TYR A 72 30.52 -5.54 38.16
CA TYR A 72 31.56 -5.54 39.18
C TYR A 72 32.57 -4.46 38.83
N ARG A 73 32.89 -3.58 39.80
CA ARG A 73 33.95 -2.56 39.65
C ARG A 73 35.17 -3.05 40.40
N ILE A 74 36.26 -3.27 39.68
CA ILE A 74 37.49 -3.85 40.20
C ILE A 74 38.65 -3.02 39.65
N LYS A 75 39.66 -2.75 40.48
CA LYS A 75 40.88 -2.08 40.03
C LYS A 75 41.79 -3.06 39.29
N LYS A 76 42.48 -2.60 38.25
CA LYS A 76 43.35 -3.47 37.44
C LYS A 76 44.49 -4.05 38.27
N GLU A 77 44.96 -3.29 39.26
CA GLU A 77 46.06 -3.65 40.14
C GLU A 77 45.69 -4.75 41.14
N GLU A 78 44.40 -4.97 41.39
CA GLU A 78 43.90 -5.95 42.37
C GLU A 78 43.62 -7.33 41.74
N ILE A 79 43.79 -7.47 40.42
CA ILE A 79 43.49 -8.69 39.67
C ILE A 79 44.71 -9.63 39.66
N GLN A 80 44.50 -10.86 40.11
CA GLN A 80 45.52 -11.91 40.04
C GLN A 80 45.48 -12.60 38.66
N GLY A 81 46.31 -12.14 37.72
CA GLY A 81 46.51 -12.76 36.40
C GLY A 81 45.84 -12.05 35.23
N LYS A 82 45.63 -12.76 34.11
CA LYS A 82 44.96 -12.24 32.91
C LYS A 82 43.48 -12.65 32.91
N ILE A 83 42.58 -11.70 32.66
CA ILE A 83 41.14 -11.97 32.50
C ILE A 83 40.83 -12.19 31.02
N ASN A 84 40.19 -13.31 30.70
CA ASN A 84 39.62 -13.55 29.37
C ASN A 84 38.14 -13.13 29.34
N ILE A 85 37.85 -11.98 28.73
CA ILE A 85 36.49 -11.40 28.63
C ILE A 85 35.89 -11.61 27.24
N GLU A 86 36.71 -11.84 26.21
CA GLU A 86 36.24 -11.89 24.83
C GLU A 86 35.37 -13.13 24.58
N ASN A 87 34.09 -12.89 24.27
CA ASN A 87 33.09 -13.92 23.97
C ASN A 87 32.96 -15.04 25.02
N ARG A 88 33.34 -14.77 26.27
CA ARG A 88 33.21 -15.75 27.35
C ARG A 88 31.79 -15.77 27.90
N PHE A 89 31.21 -16.97 27.93
CA PHE A 89 29.99 -17.28 28.66
C PHE A 89 30.36 -17.94 29.99
N VAL A 90 29.65 -17.57 31.05
CA VAL A 90 29.84 -18.12 32.40
C VAL A 90 28.56 -18.76 32.90
N LYS A 91 28.69 -19.82 33.70
CA LYS A 91 27.56 -20.41 34.44
C LYS A 91 27.43 -19.79 35.83
N LYS A 92 26.24 -19.88 36.42
CA LYS A 92 26.04 -19.50 37.82
C LYS A 92 26.99 -20.29 38.73
N GLY A 93 27.70 -19.60 39.61
CA GLY A 93 28.70 -20.21 40.50
C GLY A 93 30.11 -20.33 39.90
N GLU A 94 30.31 -19.96 38.63
CA GLU A 94 31.64 -19.97 38.00
C GLU A 94 32.49 -18.78 38.46
N ALA A 95 33.78 -19.01 38.72
CA ALA A 95 34.73 -17.96 39.03
C ALA A 95 35.11 -17.16 37.77
N ILE A 96 34.79 -15.86 37.80
CA ILE A 96 35.07 -14.90 36.73
C ILE A 96 36.54 -14.45 36.80
N VAL A 97 36.97 -13.99 37.97
CA VAL A 97 38.32 -13.50 38.24
C VAL A 97 38.69 -13.72 39.71
N LYS A 98 39.98 -13.92 39.97
CA LYS A 98 40.56 -14.00 41.30
C LYS A 98 41.30 -12.70 41.64
N LEU A 99 41.07 -12.19 42.84
CA LEU A 99 41.75 -11.00 43.37
C LEU A 99 43.04 -11.39 44.08
N ILE A 100 43.98 -10.46 44.17
CA ILE A 100 45.26 -10.65 44.89
C ILE A 100 45.01 -10.89 46.39
N THR A 101 43.92 -10.35 46.95
CA THR A 101 43.48 -10.57 48.33
C THR A 101 43.00 -12.00 48.61
N GLY A 102 42.88 -12.85 47.58
CA GLY A 102 42.42 -14.23 47.71
C GLY A 102 40.91 -14.41 47.47
N GLU A 103 40.15 -13.33 47.33
CA GLU A 103 38.73 -13.37 47.02
C GLU A 103 38.47 -13.71 45.55
N ASN A 104 37.43 -14.52 45.31
CA ASN A 104 36.99 -14.87 43.95
C ASN A 104 35.68 -14.17 43.62
N ILE A 105 35.63 -13.55 42.45
CA ILE A 105 34.39 -12.98 41.92
C ILE A 105 33.64 -14.08 41.19
N ILE A 106 32.45 -14.39 41.70
CA ILE A 106 31.61 -15.50 41.24
C ILE A 106 30.43 -14.93 40.46
N ALA A 107 30.07 -15.61 39.36
CA ALA A 107 28.90 -15.29 38.57
C ALA A 107 27.60 -15.62 39.35
N ASP A 108 26.77 -14.60 39.61
CA ASP A 108 25.46 -14.76 40.25
C ASP A 108 24.43 -15.51 39.38
N PHE A 109 24.59 -15.43 38.07
CA PHE A 109 23.73 -16.04 37.06
C PHE A 109 24.53 -16.37 35.80
N GLU A 110 23.97 -17.24 34.96
CA GLU A 110 24.58 -17.59 33.67
C GLU A 110 24.42 -16.46 32.64
N GLY A 111 25.48 -16.16 31.90
CA GLY A 111 25.43 -15.05 30.94
C GLY A 111 26.74 -14.80 30.22
N LYS A 112 26.71 -13.82 29.31
CA LYS A 112 27.89 -13.37 28.58
C LYS A 112 28.63 -12.29 29.38
N LEU A 113 29.94 -12.45 29.52
CA LEU A 113 30.78 -11.40 30.10
C LEU A 113 30.99 -10.27 29.10
N GLY A 114 30.94 -9.05 29.60
CA GLY A 114 31.23 -7.84 28.84
C GLY A 114 32.11 -6.90 29.66
N LYS A 115 32.80 -6.00 28.96
CA LYS A 115 33.50 -4.87 29.58
C LYS A 115 32.71 -3.60 29.31
N ARG A 116 32.58 -2.77 30.34
CA ARG A 116 32.08 -1.40 30.25
C ARG A 116 33.20 -0.45 30.63
#